data_AF-A0A2V9V8W0-F1
#
_entry.id   AF-A0A2V9V8W0-F1
#
_cell.length_a   1.000
_cell.length_b   1.000
_cell.length_c   1.000
_cell.angle_alpha   90.00
_cell.angle_beta   90.00
_cell.angle_gamma   90.00
#
_symmetry.space_group_name_H-M   'P 1'
#
loop_
_entity.id
_entity.type
_entity.pdbx_description
1 polymer ?
#
loop_
_entity_poly.entity_id
_entity_poly.type
_entity_poly.pdbx_seq_one_letter_code
_entity_poly.pdbx_strand_id
1 'polypeptide(L)'
;MDPATAPASGGSSTLGPGMAQLVDSVQQALQSFEGAQAAYAEDQRAILTLNALNSLARILGGLPGRKNLIWVTGNLPFSLIPENRNMTDAELTESLPSLQVHSVEQHAAGNQAAMFRQSHAGEIRETAARLASGEVAIYPIDARGLSISTAIDSQETMREMARETGGRAYVNQNEVRMGVERAFEDKSATYTLGYYPENKKYDGKYRQLKVKVKRDGVDVQSRRGYFAIDPTQMKDYNPSQELASALVDVAPATLVTFRAQAKPSANGKLGVDFLVDADTLSTEDSSNGGKKFSVSFFAALYSATG
;
A
#
# COMPACT_ATOMS: atom_id res chain seq x y z
N MET A 1 68.11 -2.55 -53.75
CA MET A 1 68.41 -3.69 -52.87
C MET A 1 68.43 -3.16 -51.45
N ASP A 2 67.53 -3.47 -50.54
CA ASP A 2 66.22 -4.11 -50.52
C ASP A 2 65.57 -3.69 -49.18
N PRO A 3 64.24 -3.78 -49.00
CA PRO A 3 63.45 -2.96 -48.09
C PRO A 3 63.03 -3.70 -46.80
N ALA A 4 62.63 -2.96 -45.76
CA ALA A 4 61.71 -3.46 -44.72
C ALA A 4 61.02 -2.32 -43.94
N THR A 5 59.93 -1.81 -44.51
CA THR A 5 58.66 -1.43 -43.83
C THR A 5 58.17 -2.60 -42.94
N ALA A 6 57.57 -2.45 -41.76
CA ALA A 6 56.32 -1.76 -41.43
C ALA A 6 56.08 -1.77 -39.88
N PRO A 7 55.16 -0.96 -39.34
CA PRO A 7 54.82 -0.95 -37.90
C PRO A 7 53.91 -2.14 -37.53
N ALA A 8 54.08 -2.67 -36.33
CA ALA A 8 53.29 -3.78 -35.80
C ALA A 8 51.80 -3.41 -35.72
N SER A 9 51.00 -4.02 -36.60
CA SER A 9 49.54 -4.00 -36.57
C SER A 9 49.00 -5.20 -35.79
N GLY A 10 48.06 -4.95 -34.86
CA GLY A 10 46.94 -5.84 -34.58
C GLY A 10 47.21 -7.09 -33.75
N GLY A 11 47.22 -6.95 -32.43
CA GLY A 11 46.89 -8.05 -31.52
C GLY A 11 45.47 -7.86 -31.00
N SER A 12 44.45 -8.31 -31.74
CA SER A 12 43.12 -8.52 -31.16
C SER A 12 43.23 -9.70 -30.20
N SER A 13 43.40 -9.42 -28.91
CA SER A 13 43.34 -10.42 -27.85
C SER A 13 41.92 -10.93 -27.74
N THR A 14 41.57 -11.91 -28.56
CA THR A 14 40.34 -12.70 -28.43
C THR A 14 40.47 -13.51 -27.14
N LEU A 15 39.69 -13.13 -26.12
CA LEU A 15 39.57 -13.87 -24.86
C LEU A 15 39.24 -15.34 -25.17
N GLY A 16 39.99 -16.27 -24.57
CA GLY A 16 39.74 -17.71 -24.76
C GLY A 16 38.36 -18.12 -24.23
N PRO A 17 37.72 -19.17 -24.79
CA PRO A 17 36.32 -19.54 -24.50
C PRO A 17 36.01 -19.76 -23.01
N GLY A 18 36.96 -20.29 -22.22
CA GLY A 18 36.78 -20.46 -20.77
C GLY A 18 36.79 -19.14 -19.98
N MET A 19 37.53 -18.12 -20.44
CA MET A 19 37.52 -16.80 -19.81
C MET A 19 36.24 -16.03 -20.14
N ALA A 20 35.71 -16.19 -21.36
CA ALA A 20 34.41 -15.62 -21.75
C ALA A 20 33.27 -16.20 -20.88
N GLN A 21 33.24 -17.51 -20.68
CA GLN A 21 32.24 -18.15 -19.79
C GLN A 21 32.34 -17.68 -18.33
N LEU A 22 33.56 -17.47 -17.82
CA LEU A 22 33.77 -16.93 -16.48
C LEU A 22 33.28 -15.48 -16.37
N VAL A 23 33.54 -14.64 -17.38
CA VAL A 23 33.03 -13.26 -17.40
C VAL A 23 31.50 -13.24 -17.45
N ASP A 24 30.88 -14.07 -18.29
CA ASP A 24 29.42 -14.15 -18.39
C ASP A 24 28.77 -14.61 -17.07
N SER A 25 29.34 -15.62 -16.40
CA SER A 25 28.83 -16.11 -15.11
C SER A 25 28.99 -15.09 -13.98
N VAL A 26 30.11 -14.34 -13.94
CA VAL A 26 30.29 -13.24 -12.98
C VAL A 26 29.30 -12.11 -13.26
N GLN A 27 29.07 -11.78 -14.54
CA GLN A 27 28.10 -10.74 -14.92
C GLN A 27 26.66 -11.13 -14.56
N GLN A 28 26.26 -12.40 -14.77
CA GLN A 28 24.97 -12.92 -14.31
C GLN A 28 24.85 -12.92 -12.78
N ALA A 29 25.91 -13.30 -12.06
CA ALA A 29 25.92 -13.27 -10.60
C ALA A 29 25.76 -11.83 -10.06
N LEU A 30 26.46 -10.85 -10.66
CA LEU A 30 26.31 -9.43 -10.30
C LEU A 30 24.90 -8.92 -10.58
N GLN A 31 24.33 -9.20 -11.76
CA GLN A 31 22.96 -8.80 -12.11
C GLN A 31 21.92 -9.41 -11.17
N SER A 32 22.06 -10.68 -10.81
CA SER A 32 21.16 -11.34 -9.86
C SER A 32 21.29 -10.77 -8.44
N PHE A 33 22.49 -10.42 -8.00
CA PHE A 33 22.72 -9.76 -6.72
C PHE A 33 22.11 -8.35 -6.70
N GLU A 34 22.34 -7.54 -7.73
CA GLU A 34 21.75 -6.20 -7.87
C GLU A 34 20.21 -6.28 -7.88
N GLY A 35 19.63 -7.23 -8.61
CA GLY A 35 18.19 -7.48 -8.63
C GLY A 35 17.63 -7.87 -7.27
N ALA A 36 18.33 -8.75 -6.54
CA ALA A 36 17.93 -9.16 -5.18
C ALA A 36 17.98 -7.99 -4.19
N GLN A 37 19.02 -7.15 -4.27
CA GLN A 37 19.13 -5.96 -3.42
C GLN A 37 18.04 -4.94 -3.72
N ALA A 38 17.72 -4.70 -5.00
CA ALA A 38 16.64 -3.81 -5.41
C ALA A 38 15.27 -4.32 -4.92
N ALA A 39 15.01 -5.61 -5.06
CA ALA A 39 13.77 -6.24 -4.60
C ALA A 39 13.61 -6.16 -3.08
N TYR A 40 14.68 -6.40 -2.32
CA TYR A 40 14.67 -6.23 -0.87
C TYR A 40 14.40 -4.77 -0.49
N ALA A 41 15.02 -3.80 -1.17
CA ALA A 41 14.78 -2.39 -0.91
C ALA A 41 13.33 -1.97 -1.24
N GLU A 42 12.73 -2.53 -2.29
CA GLU A 42 11.32 -2.32 -2.64
C GLU A 42 10.39 -2.92 -1.57
N ASP A 43 10.67 -4.15 -1.15
CA ASP A 43 9.92 -4.85 -0.11
C ASP A 43 9.87 -4.06 1.21
N GLN A 44 11.03 -3.60 1.67
CA GLN A 44 11.11 -2.77 2.88
C GLN A 44 10.34 -1.46 2.73
N ARG A 45 10.40 -0.80 1.57
CA ARG A 45 9.64 0.42 1.31
C ARG A 45 8.13 0.16 1.29
N ALA A 46 7.70 -0.99 0.79
CA ALA A 46 6.30 -1.40 0.80
C ALA A 46 5.79 -1.56 2.22
N ILE A 47 6.50 -2.33 3.04
CA ILE A 47 6.17 -2.55 4.45
C ILE A 47 6.09 -1.21 5.20
N LEU A 48 7.09 -0.34 5.03
CA LEU A 48 7.10 1.00 5.65
C LEU A 48 5.89 1.84 5.21
N THR A 49 5.55 1.82 3.92
CA THR A 49 4.42 2.60 3.38
C THR A 49 3.09 2.07 3.89
N LEU A 50 2.88 0.75 3.91
CA LEU A 50 1.66 0.13 4.43
C LEU A 50 1.49 0.40 5.92
N ASN A 51 2.57 0.30 6.70
CA ASN A 51 2.55 0.63 8.13
C ASN A 51 2.17 2.09 8.36
N ALA A 52 2.72 3.03 7.58
CA ALA A 52 2.36 4.45 7.66
C ALA A 52 0.89 4.70 7.31
N LEU A 53 0.37 4.02 6.28
CA LEU A 53 -1.04 4.12 5.91
C LEU A 53 -1.97 3.52 6.97
N ASN A 54 -1.60 2.39 7.59
CA ASN A 54 -2.34 1.79 8.70
C ASN A 54 -2.33 2.70 9.95
N SER A 55 -1.19 3.31 10.26
CA SER A 55 -1.07 4.33 11.30
C SER A 55 -2.03 5.50 11.05
N LEU A 56 -2.04 6.03 9.83
CA LEU A 56 -2.97 7.11 9.45
C LEU A 56 -4.43 6.68 9.52
N ALA A 57 -4.76 5.43 9.16
CA ALA A 57 -6.11 4.91 9.34
C ALA A 57 -6.54 4.92 10.82
N ARG A 58 -5.65 4.55 11.75
CA ARG A 58 -5.90 4.60 13.19
C ARG A 58 -6.00 6.02 13.75
N ILE A 59 -5.15 6.92 13.28
CA ILE A 59 -5.09 8.31 13.74
C ILE A 59 -6.30 9.11 13.22
N LEU A 60 -6.72 8.88 11.98
CA LEU A 60 -7.78 9.65 11.34
C LEU A 60 -9.17 9.01 11.49
N GLY A 61 -9.24 7.70 11.72
CA GLY A 61 -10.49 6.94 11.65
C GLY A 61 -11.54 7.33 12.71
N GLY A 62 -11.11 7.82 13.89
CA GLY A 62 -12.02 8.33 14.92
C GLY A 62 -12.51 9.76 14.67
N LEU A 63 -11.97 10.46 13.66
CA LEU A 63 -12.43 11.80 13.31
C LEU A 63 -13.71 11.73 12.47
N PRO A 64 -14.76 12.48 12.83
CA PRO A 64 -16.05 12.41 12.15
C PRO A 64 -15.98 13.00 10.73
N GLY A 65 -16.69 12.35 9.80
CA GLY A 65 -16.87 12.82 8.42
C GLY A 65 -15.64 12.61 7.55
N ARG A 66 -15.84 12.54 6.23
CA ARG A 66 -14.79 12.17 5.25
C ARG A 66 -13.50 12.98 5.38
N LYS A 67 -12.37 12.26 5.33
CA LYS A 67 -11.01 12.79 5.45
C LYS A 67 -10.29 12.63 4.12
N ASN A 68 -9.65 13.68 3.62
CA ASN A 68 -8.82 13.61 2.42
C ASN A 68 -7.35 13.48 2.85
N LEU A 69 -6.72 12.36 2.53
CA LEU A 69 -5.28 12.16 2.68
C LEU A 69 -4.59 12.48 1.35
N ILE A 70 -3.92 13.62 1.26
CA ILE A 70 -3.13 14.00 0.09
C ILE A 70 -1.76 13.36 0.21
N TRP A 71 -1.44 12.42 -0.68
CA TRP A 71 -0.21 11.63 -0.62
C TRP A 71 0.71 11.99 -1.79
N VAL A 72 1.62 12.94 -1.55
CA VAL A 72 2.61 13.36 -2.56
C VAL A 72 3.76 12.36 -2.55
N THR A 73 3.91 11.59 -3.62
CA THR A 73 4.94 10.54 -3.70
C THR A 73 5.44 10.36 -5.13
N GLY A 74 6.68 9.92 -5.28
CA GLY A 74 7.16 9.45 -6.59
C GLY A 74 6.68 8.04 -6.93
N ASN A 75 6.32 7.21 -5.93
CA ASN A 75 5.82 5.86 -6.17
C ASN A 75 5.03 5.36 -4.95
N LEU A 76 4.08 4.45 -5.17
CA LEU A 76 3.66 3.49 -4.16
C LEU A 76 4.46 2.19 -4.42
N PRO A 77 5.37 1.79 -3.53
CA PRO A 77 6.33 0.70 -3.75
C PRO A 77 5.67 -0.68 -3.62
N PHE A 78 4.51 -0.86 -4.24
CA PHE A 78 3.76 -2.10 -4.31
C PHE A 78 2.86 -2.04 -5.55
N SER A 79 2.33 -3.18 -5.98
CA SER A 79 1.38 -3.23 -7.09
C SER A 79 0.04 -3.81 -6.64
N LEU A 80 -1.02 -3.05 -6.88
CA LEU A 80 -2.41 -3.40 -6.56
C LEU A 80 -3.21 -3.90 -7.77
N ILE A 81 -2.54 -4.48 -8.76
CA ILE A 81 -3.24 -5.02 -9.92
C ILE A 81 -4.24 -6.09 -9.46
N PRO A 82 -5.55 -5.91 -9.66
CA PRO A 82 -6.54 -6.93 -9.31
C PRO A 82 -6.30 -8.19 -10.12
N GLU A 83 -6.28 -9.37 -9.48
CA GLU A 83 -6.20 -10.68 -10.17
C GLU A 83 -7.38 -10.88 -11.14
N ASN A 84 -8.53 -10.28 -10.86
CA ASN A 84 -9.70 -10.25 -11.75
C ASN A 84 -9.76 -8.91 -12.49
N ARG A 85 -8.87 -8.73 -13.47
CA ARG A 85 -9.16 -7.81 -14.57
C ARG A 85 -10.24 -8.45 -15.44
N ASN A 86 -11.23 -7.68 -15.91
CA ASN A 86 -12.08 -8.09 -17.06
C ASN A 86 -11.28 -8.17 -18.38
N MET A 87 -9.95 -8.18 -18.31
CA MET A 87 -8.98 -8.18 -19.39
C MET A 87 -7.83 -9.08 -18.96
N THR A 88 -7.59 -10.13 -19.72
CA THR A 88 -6.40 -10.96 -19.59
C THR A 88 -5.13 -10.12 -19.80
N ASP A 89 -3.98 -10.59 -19.30
CA ASP A 89 -2.69 -9.91 -19.53
C ASP A 89 -2.38 -9.76 -21.03
N ALA A 90 -2.89 -10.69 -21.85
CA ALA A 90 -2.84 -10.62 -23.31
C ALA A 90 -3.67 -9.45 -23.87
N GLU A 91 -4.93 -9.29 -23.45
CA GLU A 91 -5.80 -8.19 -23.89
C GLU A 91 -5.31 -6.81 -23.40
N LEU A 92 -4.67 -6.76 -22.22
CA LEU A 92 -4.03 -5.53 -21.73
C LEU A 92 -2.86 -5.11 -22.62
N THR A 93 -2.01 -6.06 -23.01
CA THR A 93 -0.87 -5.84 -23.90
C THR A 93 -1.32 -5.36 -25.28
N GLU A 94 -2.42 -5.92 -25.80
CA GLU A 94 -3.00 -5.53 -27.08
C GLU A 94 -3.64 -4.14 -27.05
N SER A 95 -4.35 -3.80 -25.96
CA SER A 95 -5.01 -2.49 -25.79
C SER A 95 -4.03 -1.33 -25.58
N LEU A 96 -2.81 -1.63 -25.16
CA LEU A 96 -1.79 -0.65 -24.78
C LEU A 96 -0.43 -1.12 -25.32
N PRO A 97 -0.16 -1.02 -26.64
CA PRO A 97 1.06 -1.55 -27.26
C PRO A 97 2.37 -0.88 -26.78
N SER A 98 2.29 0.22 -26.04
CA SER A 98 3.43 0.86 -25.35
C SER A 98 3.69 0.33 -23.95
N LEU A 99 2.79 -0.49 -23.39
CA LEU A 99 3.09 -1.32 -22.23
C LEU A 99 3.96 -2.48 -22.73
N GLN A 100 5.27 -2.35 -22.56
CA GLN A 100 6.11 -3.53 -22.43
C GLN A 100 5.77 -4.18 -21.08
N VAL A 101 4.63 -4.89 -21.02
CA VAL A 101 4.47 -5.97 -20.05
C VAL A 101 5.54 -6.97 -20.45
N HIS A 102 6.75 -6.79 -19.91
CA HIS A 102 7.73 -7.85 -20.00
C HIS A 102 7.04 -9.04 -19.36
N SER A 103 6.77 -10.05 -20.17
CA SER A 103 6.17 -11.29 -19.70
C SER A 103 6.93 -11.68 -18.45
N VAL A 104 6.18 -11.79 -17.35
CA VAL A 104 6.68 -12.16 -16.02
C VAL A 104 7.56 -13.43 -16.12
N GLU A 105 7.37 -14.22 -17.17
CA GLU A 105 8.00 -15.48 -17.49
C GLU A 105 9.48 -15.41 -17.93
N GLN A 106 10.06 -14.26 -18.31
CA GLN A 106 11.40 -14.26 -18.92
C GLN A 106 12.53 -13.50 -18.21
N HIS A 107 12.28 -12.70 -17.17
CA HIS A 107 13.34 -11.98 -16.44
C HIS A 107 13.22 -12.17 -14.92
N ALA A 108 14.36 -12.31 -14.22
CA ALA A 108 14.41 -12.47 -12.75
C ALA A 108 13.67 -11.35 -11.99
N ALA A 109 13.69 -10.11 -12.52
CA ALA A 109 12.96 -8.98 -11.96
C ALA A 109 11.43 -9.11 -12.09
N GLY A 110 10.92 -9.68 -13.17
CA GLY A 110 9.47 -9.90 -13.38
C GLY A 110 8.91 -10.95 -12.42
N ASN A 111 9.61 -12.07 -12.26
CA ASN A 111 9.28 -13.11 -11.29
C ASN A 111 9.27 -12.56 -9.85
N GLN A 112 10.24 -11.72 -9.50
CA GLN A 112 10.32 -11.13 -8.17
C GLN A 112 9.17 -10.15 -7.89
N ALA A 113 8.80 -9.32 -8.87
CA ALA A 113 7.64 -8.43 -8.78
C ALA A 113 6.31 -9.21 -8.66
N ALA A 114 6.19 -10.36 -9.33
CA ALA A 114 5.03 -11.25 -9.19
C ALA A 114 4.96 -11.90 -7.80
N MET A 115 6.08 -12.41 -7.29
CA MET A 115 6.16 -12.97 -5.94
C MET A 115 5.82 -11.92 -4.87
N PHE A 116 6.35 -10.70 -5.00
CA PHE A 116 6.04 -9.59 -4.10
C PHE A 116 4.55 -9.24 -4.09
N ARG A 117 3.92 -9.15 -5.28
CA ARG A 117 2.48 -8.92 -5.41
C ARG A 117 1.67 -9.99 -4.69
N GLN A 118 2.02 -11.25 -4.91
CA GLN A 118 1.31 -12.37 -4.30
C GLN A 118 1.47 -12.37 -2.77
N SER A 119 2.65 -11.99 -2.27
CA SER A 119 2.90 -11.99 -0.83
C SER A 119 2.30 -10.81 -0.08
N HIS A 120 2.03 -9.67 -0.73
CA HIS A 120 1.52 -8.45 -0.08
C HIS A 120 0.08 -8.06 -0.47
N ALA A 121 -0.53 -8.77 -1.42
CA ALA A 121 -1.87 -8.42 -1.89
C ALA A 121 -2.92 -8.37 -0.77
N GLY A 122 -2.79 -9.24 0.24
CA GLY A 122 -3.68 -9.27 1.40
C GLY A 122 -3.56 -7.99 2.23
N GLU A 123 -2.34 -7.67 2.64
CA GLU A 123 -1.97 -6.53 3.48
C GLU A 123 -2.36 -5.21 2.83
N ILE A 124 -2.17 -5.09 1.51
CA ILE A 124 -2.54 -3.87 0.79
C ILE A 124 -4.08 -3.72 0.74
N ARG A 125 -4.82 -4.79 0.44
CA ARG A 125 -6.30 -4.78 0.42
C ARG A 125 -6.85 -4.46 1.80
N GLU A 126 -6.25 -5.01 2.86
CA GLU A 126 -6.58 -4.75 4.24
C GLU A 126 -6.34 -3.27 4.61
N THR A 127 -5.17 -2.74 4.26
CA THR A 127 -4.80 -1.33 4.49
C THR A 127 -5.79 -0.39 3.80
N ALA A 128 -6.14 -0.66 2.54
CA ALA A 128 -7.15 0.11 1.82
C ALA A 128 -8.54 0.01 2.48
N ALA A 129 -8.92 -1.16 2.97
CA ALA A 129 -10.18 -1.33 3.68
C ALA A 129 -10.21 -0.59 5.03
N ARG A 130 -9.11 -0.58 5.80
CA ARG A 130 -8.98 0.18 7.05
C ARG A 130 -9.09 1.69 6.82
N LEU A 131 -8.46 2.20 5.75
CA LEU A 131 -8.59 3.61 5.35
C LEU A 131 -10.03 3.92 4.96
N ALA A 132 -10.66 3.06 4.15
CA ALA A 132 -12.04 3.24 3.74
C ALA A 132 -13.03 3.18 4.90
N SER A 133 -12.84 2.28 5.88
CA SER A 133 -13.71 2.19 7.08
C SER A 133 -13.57 3.42 7.98
N GLY A 134 -12.37 4.01 8.04
CA GLY A 134 -12.14 5.31 8.68
C GLY A 134 -12.61 6.51 7.85
N GLU A 135 -13.30 6.30 6.72
CA GLU A 135 -13.67 7.31 5.71
C GLU A 135 -12.49 8.20 5.24
N VAL A 136 -11.29 7.63 5.19
CA VAL A 136 -10.07 8.28 4.70
C VAL A 136 -9.93 7.98 3.21
N ALA A 137 -10.17 8.99 2.37
CA ALA A 137 -9.96 8.94 0.94
C ALA A 137 -8.53 9.37 0.58
N ILE A 138 -7.79 8.53 -0.14
CA ILE A 138 -6.42 8.84 -0.54
C ILE A 138 -6.40 9.54 -1.89
N TYR A 139 -5.60 10.60 -1.98
CA TYR A 139 -5.32 11.35 -3.20
C TYR A 139 -3.82 11.31 -3.50
N PRO A 140 -3.34 10.26 -4.18
CA PRO A 140 -1.94 10.20 -4.59
C PRO A 140 -1.63 11.27 -5.63
N ILE A 141 -0.50 11.95 -5.46
CA ILE A 141 0.02 12.94 -6.42
C ILE A 141 1.42 12.50 -6.82
N ASP A 142 1.58 12.13 -8.09
CA ASP A 142 2.87 11.67 -8.65
C ASP A 142 3.85 12.84 -8.75
N ALA A 143 4.84 12.86 -7.86
CA ALA A 143 5.85 13.90 -7.79
C ALA A 143 6.92 13.80 -8.91
N ARG A 144 6.95 12.71 -9.69
CA ARG A 144 7.92 12.53 -10.77
C ARG A 144 7.58 13.34 -12.02
N GLY A 145 6.36 13.85 -12.13
CA GLY A 145 5.90 14.57 -13.32
C GLY A 145 5.49 13.66 -14.48
N LEU A 146 5.67 14.16 -15.70
CA LEU A 146 5.45 13.42 -16.94
C LEU A 146 6.54 12.36 -17.14
N SER A 147 6.17 11.08 -17.20
CA SER A 147 7.10 9.96 -17.40
C SER A 147 6.63 9.04 -18.52
N ILE A 148 7.51 8.74 -19.48
CA ILE A 148 7.14 8.11 -20.76
C ILE A 148 7.29 6.57 -20.77
N SER A 149 8.05 5.92 -19.86
CA SER A 149 8.28 4.47 -20.03
C SER A 149 8.37 3.56 -18.79
N THR A 150 8.54 4.04 -17.55
CA THR A 150 8.69 3.15 -16.37
C THR A 150 7.68 3.40 -15.25
N ALA A 151 6.74 4.32 -15.45
CA ALA A 151 5.81 4.77 -14.42
C ALA A 151 4.43 4.09 -14.45
N ILE A 152 4.10 3.26 -15.44
CA ILE A 152 2.72 2.81 -15.66
C ILE A 152 2.17 1.98 -14.49
N ASP A 153 2.94 1.02 -13.96
CA ASP A 153 2.50 0.16 -12.85
C ASP A 153 2.33 0.95 -11.53
N SER A 154 3.25 1.87 -11.26
CA SER A 154 3.17 2.77 -10.11
C SER A 154 1.94 3.70 -10.18
N GLN A 155 1.64 4.21 -11.38
CA GLN A 155 0.47 5.07 -11.59
C GLN A 155 -0.83 4.29 -11.47
N GLU A 156 -0.88 3.05 -11.94
CA GLU A 156 -2.07 2.23 -11.77
C GLU A 156 -2.31 1.85 -10.31
N THR A 157 -1.25 1.57 -9.55
CA THR A 157 -1.33 1.34 -8.10
C THR A 157 -1.89 2.57 -7.37
N MET A 158 -1.41 3.77 -7.72
CA MET A 158 -1.95 5.02 -7.20
C MET A 158 -3.44 5.17 -7.53
N ARG A 159 -3.85 4.89 -8.78
CA ARG A 159 -5.26 4.91 -9.16
C ARG A 159 -6.09 3.89 -8.39
N GLU A 160 -5.57 2.70 -8.14
CA GLU A 160 -6.30 1.65 -7.44
C GLU A 160 -6.48 1.96 -5.95
N MET A 161 -5.42 2.40 -5.25
CA MET A 161 -5.55 2.87 -3.86
C MET A 161 -6.57 4.01 -3.73
N ALA A 162 -6.55 4.95 -4.67
CA ALA A 162 -7.52 6.03 -4.72
C ALA A 162 -8.96 5.50 -4.93
N ARG A 163 -9.16 4.55 -5.86
CA ARG A 163 -10.48 3.94 -6.12
C ARG A 163 -11.01 3.16 -4.92
N GLU A 164 -10.17 2.40 -4.23
CA GLU A 164 -10.57 1.59 -3.07
C GLU A 164 -10.93 2.44 -1.85
N THR A 165 -10.37 3.64 -1.74
CA THR A 165 -10.65 4.58 -0.64
C THR A 165 -11.64 5.69 -1.03
N GLY A 166 -12.07 5.74 -2.29
CA GLY A 166 -13.00 6.75 -2.80
C GLY A 166 -12.36 8.13 -3.05
N GLY A 167 -11.04 8.20 -3.21
CA GLY A 167 -10.31 9.39 -3.64
C GLY A 167 -9.96 9.38 -5.12
N ARG A 168 -8.99 10.22 -5.54
CA ARG A 168 -8.57 10.39 -6.94
C ARG A 168 -7.05 10.53 -7.05
N ALA A 169 -6.44 9.80 -7.97
CA ALA A 169 -5.00 9.90 -8.24
C ALA A 169 -4.71 10.95 -9.32
N TYR A 170 -3.71 11.79 -9.06
CA TYR A 170 -3.16 12.78 -9.99
C TYR A 170 -1.79 12.31 -10.44
N VAL A 171 -1.75 11.72 -11.63
CA VAL A 171 -0.57 11.07 -12.18
C VAL A 171 -0.27 11.62 -13.57
N ASN A 172 1.00 11.52 -13.98
CA ASN A 172 1.46 11.95 -15.30
C ASN A 172 1.18 13.44 -15.60
N GLN A 173 1.36 14.29 -14.58
CA GLN A 173 1.14 15.74 -14.66
C GLN A 173 2.35 16.44 -14.04
N ASN A 174 2.80 17.56 -14.62
CA ASN A 174 3.95 18.31 -14.12
C ASN A 174 3.57 19.30 -13.01
N GLU A 175 2.28 19.37 -12.66
CA GLU A 175 1.73 20.38 -11.78
C GLU A 175 1.16 19.75 -10.50
N VAL A 176 2.08 19.37 -9.60
CA VAL A 176 1.73 18.91 -8.23
C VAL A 176 0.74 19.86 -7.57
N ARG A 177 0.93 21.18 -7.76
CA ARG A 177 0.01 22.22 -7.26
C ARG A 177 -1.44 22.00 -7.71
N MET A 178 -1.68 21.72 -8.99
CA MET A 178 -3.04 21.46 -9.49
C MET A 178 -3.63 20.19 -8.89
N GLY A 179 -2.82 19.14 -8.70
CA GLY A 179 -3.26 17.92 -8.03
C GLY A 179 -3.70 18.18 -6.59
N VAL A 180 -2.93 18.99 -5.85
CA VAL A 180 -3.24 19.40 -4.48
C VAL A 180 -4.52 20.24 -4.46
N GLU A 181 -4.59 21.29 -5.28
CA GLU A 181 -5.77 22.18 -5.38
C GLU A 181 -7.05 21.38 -5.67
N ARG A 182 -7.03 20.47 -6.66
CA ARG A 182 -8.19 19.61 -6.97
C ARG A 182 -8.54 18.63 -5.85
N ALA A 183 -7.56 18.08 -5.14
CA ALA A 183 -7.82 17.22 -3.99
C ALA A 183 -8.48 17.99 -2.82
N PHE A 184 -8.20 19.28 -2.69
CA PHE A 184 -8.87 20.18 -1.74
C PHE A 184 -10.29 20.56 -2.20
N GLU A 185 -10.48 20.85 -3.48
CA GLU A 185 -11.78 21.20 -4.07
C GLU A 185 -12.81 20.07 -3.98
N ASP A 186 -12.35 18.81 -3.97
CA ASP A 186 -13.20 17.62 -3.83
C ASP A 186 -13.90 17.49 -2.45
N LYS A 187 -13.84 18.54 -1.61
CA LYS A 187 -14.59 18.64 -0.35
C LYS A 187 -16.00 19.24 -0.49
N SER A 188 -16.34 19.94 -1.59
CA SER A 188 -17.46 20.88 -1.58
C SER A 188 -18.89 20.28 -1.59
N ALA A 189 -19.06 18.96 -1.63
CA ALA A 189 -20.37 18.29 -1.42
C ALA A 189 -20.19 16.79 -1.13
N THR A 190 -19.76 16.43 0.08
CA THR A 190 -19.62 15.02 0.48
C THR A 190 -20.90 14.49 1.13
N TYR A 191 -21.31 13.29 0.69
CA TYR A 191 -22.40 12.53 1.32
C TYR A 191 -21.87 11.15 1.74
N THR A 192 -22.21 10.72 2.96
CA THR A 192 -21.95 9.35 3.43
C THR A 192 -23.17 8.48 3.14
N LEU A 193 -22.98 7.38 2.42
CA LEU A 193 -24.01 6.38 2.14
C LEU A 193 -23.68 5.09 2.87
N GLY A 194 -24.56 4.66 3.78
CA GLY A 194 -24.46 3.35 4.43
C GLY A 194 -25.03 2.25 3.54
N TYR A 195 -24.28 1.16 3.38
CA TYR A 195 -24.73 -0.05 2.69
C TYR A 195 -24.51 -1.27 3.59
N TYR A 196 -25.59 -1.97 3.91
CA TYR A 196 -25.55 -3.21 4.68
C TYR A 196 -25.70 -4.39 3.70
N PRO A 197 -24.64 -5.17 3.45
CA PRO A 197 -24.72 -6.29 2.51
C PRO A 197 -25.59 -7.42 3.08
N GLU A 198 -26.50 -7.94 2.26
CA GLU A 198 -27.30 -9.13 2.60
C GLU A 198 -26.41 -10.38 2.74
N ASN A 199 -25.40 -10.49 1.88
CA ASN A 199 -24.41 -11.57 1.96
C ASN A 199 -23.35 -11.24 3.02
N LYS A 200 -23.39 -11.94 4.16
CA LYS A 200 -22.41 -11.80 5.27
C LYS A 200 -21.17 -12.69 5.13
N LYS A 201 -20.94 -13.34 3.99
CA LYS A 201 -19.75 -14.17 3.76
C LYS A 201 -18.51 -13.31 3.48
N TYR A 202 -17.59 -13.23 4.43
CA TYR A 202 -16.29 -12.58 4.23
C TYR A 202 -15.31 -13.54 3.55
N ASP A 203 -15.52 -13.81 2.27
CA ASP A 203 -14.74 -14.75 1.47
C ASP A 203 -13.54 -14.10 0.73
N GLY A 204 -13.23 -12.84 1.07
CA GLY A 204 -12.16 -12.06 0.45
C GLY A 204 -12.44 -11.64 -0.99
N LYS A 205 -13.60 -11.98 -1.59
CA LYS A 205 -13.90 -11.63 -2.97
C LYS A 205 -14.27 -10.15 -3.10
N TYR A 206 -13.97 -9.58 -4.26
CA TYR A 206 -14.38 -8.23 -4.58
C TYR A 206 -15.89 -8.13 -4.82
N ARG A 207 -16.53 -7.16 -4.17
CA ARG A 207 -17.95 -6.84 -4.31
C ARG A 207 -18.09 -5.45 -4.89
N GLN A 208 -18.61 -5.37 -6.11
CA GLN A 208 -18.77 -4.09 -6.80
C GLN A 208 -19.89 -3.25 -6.20
N LEU A 209 -19.63 -1.95 -6.07
CA LEU A 209 -20.61 -0.92 -5.74
C LEU A 209 -20.86 -0.05 -6.98
N LYS A 210 -22.12 0.30 -7.21
CA LYS A 210 -22.51 1.20 -8.30
C LYS A 210 -23.42 2.29 -7.76
N VAL A 211 -22.89 3.51 -7.71
CA VAL A 211 -23.67 4.70 -7.35
C VAL A 211 -24.20 5.35 -8.62
N LYS A 212 -25.49 5.66 -8.64
CA LYS A 212 -26.15 6.40 -9.73
C LYS A 212 -26.86 7.59 -9.12
N VAL A 213 -26.73 8.75 -9.77
CA VAL A 213 -27.45 9.96 -9.41
C VAL A 213 -28.44 10.32 -10.51
N LYS A 214 -29.53 11.02 -10.15
CA LYS A 214 -30.57 11.43 -11.10
C LYS A 214 -30.18 12.66 -11.94
N ARG A 215 -29.14 13.39 -11.52
CA ARG A 215 -28.70 14.62 -12.18
C ARG A 215 -27.85 14.25 -13.39
N ASP A 216 -28.14 14.86 -14.54
CA ASP A 216 -27.33 14.71 -15.74
C ASP A 216 -26.08 15.61 -15.70
N GLY A 217 -25.04 15.20 -16.43
CA GLY A 217 -23.81 15.98 -16.59
C GLY A 217 -22.90 16.06 -15.36
N VAL A 218 -23.04 15.14 -14.41
CA VAL A 218 -22.17 15.05 -13.22
C VAL A 218 -21.36 13.77 -13.20
N ASP A 219 -20.11 13.87 -12.74
CA ASP A 219 -19.25 12.73 -12.45
C ASP A 219 -19.42 12.34 -10.98
N VAL A 220 -19.71 11.07 -10.71
CA VAL A 220 -19.90 10.58 -9.34
C VAL A 220 -18.61 9.94 -8.88
N GLN A 221 -17.88 10.64 -8.02
CA GLN A 221 -16.74 10.07 -7.33
C GLN A 221 -17.23 9.23 -6.15
N SER A 222 -17.07 7.91 -6.24
CA SER A 222 -17.39 6.99 -5.15
C SER A 222 -16.42 5.82 -5.12
N ARG A 223 -16.38 5.11 -4.00
CA ARG A 223 -15.76 3.79 -3.93
C ARG A 223 -16.45 2.85 -4.95
N ARG A 224 -15.66 2.11 -5.73
CA ARG A 224 -16.17 1.23 -6.81
C ARG A 224 -16.58 -0.16 -6.33
N GLY A 225 -16.21 -0.52 -5.13
CA GLY A 225 -16.42 -1.84 -4.56
C GLY A 225 -15.56 -2.03 -3.32
N TYR A 226 -15.67 -3.19 -2.71
CA TYR A 226 -14.90 -3.55 -1.53
C TYR A 226 -14.56 -5.03 -1.55
N PHE A 227 -13.40 -5.39 -1.03
CA PHE A 227 -13.10 -6.79 -0.74
C PHE A 227 -13.93 -7.23 0.47
N ALA A 228 -14.56 -8.41 0.38
CA ALA A 228 -15.31 -9.03 1.45
C ALA A 228 -14.38 -9.58 2.53
N ILE A 229 -13.59 -8.69 3.13
CA ILE A 229 -12.75 -8.95 4.29
C ILE A 229 -13.44 -8.34 5.50
N ASP A 230 -13.44 -9.09 6.60
CA ASP A 230 -13.94 -8.57 7.86
C ASP A 230 -12.82 -7.76 8.51
N PRO A 231 -12.96 -6.43 8.65
CA PRO A 231 -11.92 -5.63 9.27
C PRO A 231 -11.75 -5.93 10.77
N THR A 232 -12.67 -6.67 11.41
CA THR A 232 -12.52 -7.11 12.81
C THR A 232 -11.93 -8.51 12.94
N GLN A 233 -11.91 -9.30 11.86
CA GLN A 233 -11.41 -10.68 11.82
C GLN A 233 -10.36 -10.83 10.73
N MET A 234 -9.22 -10.17 10.90
CA MET A 234 -8.10 -10.32 9.99
C MET A 234 -7.45 -11.69 10.14
N LYS A 235 -7.30 -12.38 9.01
CA LYS A 235 -6.58 -13.64 8.94
C LYS A 235 -5.12 -13.40 9.36
N ASP A 236 -4.59 -14.27 10.23
CA ASP A 236 -3.24 -14.15 10.78
C ASP A 236 -3.00 -12.86 11.61
N TYR A 237 -4.07 -12.26 12.13
CA TYR A 237 -3.99 -11.10 13.03
C TYR A 237 -3.07 -11.40 14.22
N ASN A 238 -2.02 -10.60 14.34
CA ASN A 238 -1.09 -10.65 15.47
C ASN A 238 -1.25 -9.37 16.31
N PRO A 239 -1.99 -9.43 17.44
CA PRO A 239 -2.19 -8.29 18.31
C PRO A 239 -0.89 -7.66 18.80
N SER A 240 0.17 -8.47 18.97
CA SER A 240 1.47 -7.97 19.44
C SER A 240 2.18 -7.13 18.38
N GLN A 241 2.04 -7.50 17.10
CA GLN A 241 2.60 -6.72 15.98
C GLN A 241 1.80 -5.44 15.74
N GLU A 242 0.46 -5.51 15.77
CA GLU A 242 -0.35 -4.29 15.64
C GLU A 242 -0.04 -3.31 16.76
N LEU A 243 0.06 -3.80 18.00
CA LEU A 243 0.48 -2.98 19.14
C LEU A 243 1.88 -2.40 18.95
N ALA A 244 2.87 -3.21 18.56
CA ALA A 244 4.23 -2.73 18.34
C ALA A 244 4.25 -1.61 17.27
N SER A 245 3.42 -1.74 16.23
CA SER A 245 3.25 -0.69 15.22
C SER A 245 2.58 0.57 15.78
N ALA A 246 1.59 0.41 16.67
CA ALA A 246 0.88 1.54 17.27
C ALA A 246 1.74 2.31 18.30
N LEU A 247 2.66 1.62 19.00
CA LEU A 247 3.56 2.25 19.97
C LEU A 247 4.58 3.20 19.34
N VAL A 248 4.86 3.06 18.04
CA VAL A 248 5.75 3.94 17.28
C VAL A 248 4.99 4.97 16.44
N ASP A 249 3.67 5.05 16.57
CA ASP A 249 2.86 6.06 15.91
C ASP A 249 3.27 7.46 16.40
N VAL A 250 3.44 8.40 15.47
CA VAL A 250 3.87 9.78 15.77
C VAL A 250 2.76 10.63 16.42
N ALA A 251 1.52 10.13 16.43
CA ALA A 251 0.36 10.77 17.02
C ALA A 251 -0.58 9.73 17.65
N PRO A 252 -1.36 10.10 18.69
CA PRO A 252 -2.32 9.20 19.28
C PRO A 252 -3.39 8.72 18.29
N ALA A 253 -3.69 7.42 18.31
CA ALA A 253 -4.85 6.88 17.61
C ALA A 253 -6.15 7.47 18.16
N THR A 254 -7.13 7.72 17.28
CA THR A 254 -8.42 8.32 17.66
C THR A 254 -9.56 7.31 17.68
N LEU A 255 -9.34 6.09 17.18
CA LEU A 255 -10.35 5.02 17.13
C LEU A 255 -10.85 4.60 18.51
N VAL A 256 -9.96 4.50 19.50
CA VAL A 256 -10.30 4.20 20.89
C VAL A 256 -9.61 5.23 21.76
N THR A 257 -10.40 6.08 22.43
CA THR A 257 -9.83 7.12 23.28
C THR A 257 -9.76 6.64 24.73
N PHE A 258 -8.66 6.96 25.39
CA PHE A 258 -8.47 6.62 26.79
C PHE A 258 -7.56 7.65 27.48
N ARG A 259 -7.63 7.68 28.82
CA ARG A 259 -6.64 8.32 29.68
C ARG A 259 -5.93 7.24 30.48
N ALA A 260 -4.62 7.36 30.64
CA ALA A 260 -3.84 6.49 31.50
C ALA A 260 -3.22 7.30 32.64
N GLN A 261 -3.26 6.77 33.85
CA GLN A 261 -2.59 7.35 35.01
C GLN A 261 -1.68 6.29 35.65
N ALA A 262 -0.38 6.60 35.70
CA ALA A 262 0.56 5.81 36.48
C ALA A 262 0.30 6.04 37.97
N LYS A 263 0.11 4.95 38.71
CA LYS A 263 -0.07 4.95 40.17
C LYS A 263 1.10 4.23 40.83
N PRO A 264 1.81 4.87 41.76
CA PRO A 264 2.78 4.18 42.60
C PRO A 264 2.09 2.98 43.28
N SER A 265 2.67 1.79 43.14
CA SER A 265 2.24 0.61 43.89
C SER A 265 3.34 0.18 44.85
N ALA A 266 2.95 -0.44 45.96
CA ALA A 266 3.92 -0.99 46.90
C ALA A 266 4.78 -2.08 46.22
N ASN A 267 6.01 -2.25 46.71
CA ASN A 267 6.96 -3.30 46.28
C ASN A 267 7.53 -3.12 44.86
N GLY A 268 7.79 -1.88 44.42
CA GLY A 268 8.48 -1.62 43.15
C GLY A 268 7.65 -1.95 41.90
N LYS A 269 6.35 -2.20 42.07
CA LYS A 269 5.40 -2.35 40.96
C LYS A 269 4.84 -0.99 40.58
N LEU A 270 4.59 -0.77 39.29
CA LEU A 270 3.84 0.38 38.81
C LEU A 270 2.43 -0.09 38.45
N GLY A 271 1.42 0.48 39.09
CA GLY A 271 0.03 0.34 38.65
C GLY A 271 -0.25 1.33 37.53
N VAL A 272 -1.10 0.96 36.57
CA VAL A 272 -1.58 1.90 35.55
C VAL A 272 -3.10 1.77 35.49
N ASP A 273 -3.78 2.88 35.76
CA ASP A 273 -5.22 2.97 35.62
C ASP A 273 -5.56 3.47 34.23
N PHE A 274 -6.43 2.75 33.52
CA PHE A 274 -6.95 3.15 32.22
C PHE A 274 -8.41 3.55 32.35
N LEU A 275 -8.74 4.75 31.89
CA LEU A 275 -10.11 5.24 31.72
C LEU A 275 -10.42 5.28 30.23
N VAL A 276 -11.22 4.34 29.73
CA VAL A 276 -11.60 4.23 28.31
C VAL A 276 -12.95 4.88 28.08
N ASP A 277 -13.06 5.63 27.00
CA ASP A 277 -14.33 6.16 26.54
C ASP A 277 -15.17 5.03 25.91
N ALA A 278 -16.28 4.68 26.57
CA ALA A 278 -17.16 3.61 26.12
C ALA A 278 -17.85 3.94 24.78
N ASP A 279 -18.03 5.22 24.44
CA ASP A 279 -18.66 5.63 23.19
C ASP A 279 -17.76 5.37 21.97
N THR A 280 -16.47 5.12 22.21
CA THR A 280 -15.50 4.72 21.17
C THR A 280 -15.43 3.21 20.94
N LEU A 281 -16.23 2.41 21.67
CA LEU A 281 -16.22 0.95 21.58
C LEU A 281 -17.42 0.43 20.81
N SER A 282 -17.18 -0.49 19.87
CA SER A 282 -18.21 -1.27 19.20
C SER A 282 -18.32 -2.68 19.78
N THR A 283 -19.53 -3.21 19.86
CA THR A 283 -19.80 -4.57 20.36
C THR A 283 -20.25 -5.49 19.24
N GLU A 284 -19.79 -6.73 19.25
CA GLU A 284 -20.35 -7.79 18.42
C GLU A 284 -21.48 -8.51 19.16
N ASP A 285 -22.51 -8.95 18.44
CA ASP A 285 -23.54 -9.80 19.03
C ASP A 285 -23.00 -11.24 19.15
N SER A 286 -23.07 -11.78 20.36
CA SER A 286 -22.69 -13.16 20.66
C SER A 286 -23.82 -14.11 20.28
N SER A 287 -23.47 -15.35 19.93
CA SER A 287 -24.41 -16.46 19.66
C SER A 287 -25.44 -16.70 20.77
N ASN A 288 -25.16 -16.19 21.98
CA ASN A 288 -25.96 -16.39 23.18
C ASN A 288 -26.89 -15.19 23.47
N GLY A 289 -27.02 -14.23 22.54
CA GLY A 289 -27.85 -13.02 22.71
C GLY A 289 -27.24 -11.92 23.57
N GLY A 290 -26.00 -12.10 24.05
CA GLY A 290 -25.22 -11.07 24.75
C GLY A 290 -24.33 -10.27 23.80
N LYS A 291 -23.87 -9.09 24.24
CA LYS A 291 -22.85 -8.33 23.51
C LYS A 291 -21.46 -8.73 23.98
N LYS A 292 -20.51 -8.92 23.06
CA LYS A 292 -19.11 -9.20 23.35
C LYS A 292 -18.23 -8.08 22.82
N PHE A 293 -17.26 -7.68 23.63
CA PHE A 293 -16.14 -6.85 23.21
C PHE A 293 -14.88 -7.33 23.96
N SER A 294 -13.71 -7.07 23.38
CA SER A 294 -12.42 -7.38 23.99
C SER A 294 -11.53 -6.16 23.89
N VAL A 295 -10.97 -5.72 25.01
CA VAL A 295 -9.98 -4.64 25.07
C VAL A 295 -8.73 -5.18 25.75
N SER A 296 -7.57 -4.94 25.15
CA SER A 296 -6.27 -5.27 25.73
C SER A 296 -5.50 -3.98 25.97
N PHE A 297 -5.00 -3.82 27.19
CA PHE A 297 -4.21 -2.66 27.61
C PHE A 297 -2.75 -3.05 27.72
N PHE A 298 -1.88 -2.17 27.24
CA PHE A 298 -0.44 -2.34 27.32
C PHE A 298 0.19 -1.06 27.85
N ALA A 299 1.21 -1.21 28.68
CA ALA A 299 2.03 -0.13 29.17
C ALA A 299 3.50 -0.52 29.00
N ALA A 300 4.28 0.36 28.38
CA ALA A 300 5.73 0.21 28.25
C ALA A 300 6.43 1.24 29.14
N LEU A 301 7.51 0.80 29.79
CA LEU A 301 8.37 1.64 30.61
C LEU A 301 9.68 1.84 29.84
N TYR A 302 10.00 3.09 29.53
CA TYR A 302 11.25 3.46 28.87
C TYR A 302 12.22 4.01 29.88
N SER A 303 13.50 3.68 29.70
CA SER A 303 14.56 4.32 30.47
C SER A 303 14.72 5.77 29.99
N ALA A 304 15.31 6.65 30.81
CA ALA A 304 15.61 8.02 30.36
C ALA A 304 16.55 8.06 29.14
N THR A 305 17.21 6.94 28.81
CA THR A 305 18.14 6.77 27.69
C THR A 305 17.54 6.02 26.49
N GLY A 306 16.24 5.70 26.52
CA GLY A 306 15.59 4.79 25.57
C GLY A 306 15.43 3.41 26.17
#